data_AF-J0PPA8-F1
#
_entry.id   AF-J0PPA8-F1
#
_cell.length_a   1.000
_cell.length_b   1.000
_cell.length_c   1.000
_cell.angle_alpha   90.00
_cell.angle_beta   90.00
_cell.angle_gamma   90.00
#
_symmetry.space_group_name_H-M   'P 1'
#
loop_
_entity.id
_entity.type
_entity.pdbx_description
1 polymer ?
#
loop_
_entity_poly.entity_id
_entity_poly.type
_entity_poly.pdbx_seq_one_letter_code
_entity_poly.pdbx_strand_id
1 'polypeptide(L)'
;AEIKGNYIRMGIEFNASGKRVAYHFWEQHPYDASPSNIAFKSQERVRVPAEMVLHIKERRIAGQLRGSPKITRAMTKIFQLESYDDAELDRKRTAALFAAFVKDNSPNVEKLSDNRDKNNVEEKYKAPVIAPGASLYLGENKEVTFSNPVEVGGSYEAFQFRNILKICAALNMPYAVVTGDVTRGNFSNVRTSIIQFRRHVKQWREHIIAFQFNRIVWERFVEMAVLSECVNLPEWEENPLPWLQCESFAPPLEMIDPNKDISAEKEEIRAGLKTRRMALAERGFDIDSIHAELEEEHTDARERGLSFDTDMVAPSGSNQVIDTADSDPSETYESNQGSEAHTNGE
;
A
#
# COMPACT_ATOMS: atom_id res chain seq x y z
N ALA A 1 -41.31 4.86 13.83
CA ALA A 1 -41.64 6.17 13.23
C ALA A 1 -42.00 5.95 11.77
N GLU A 2 -43.18 6.44 11.35
CA GLU A 2 -43.81 6.18 10.05
C GLU A 2 -42.89 6.49 8.86
N ILE A 3 -42.93 5.60 7.87
CA ILE A 3 -42.10 5.56 6.65
C ILE A 3 -42.60 6.54 5.57
N LYS A 4 -43.73 7.23 5.81
CA LYS A 4 -44.37 8.12 4.82
C LYS A 4 -43.49 9.35 4.54
N GLY A 5 -42.90 9.38 3.34
CA GLY A 5 -42.09 10.49 2.84
C GLY A 5 -40.57 10.27 2.91
N ASN A 6 -40.11 9.11 3.38
CA ASN A 6 -38.69 8.74 3.33
C ASN A 6 -38.31 8.25 1.93
N TYR A 7 -37.07 8.52 1.51
CA TYR A 7 -36.52 7.99 0.27
C TYR A 7 -35.22 7.22 0.53
N ILE A 8 -34.97 6.20 -0.30
CA ILE A 8 -33.80 5.33 -0.17
C ILE A 8 -32.87 5.57 -1.36
N ARG A 9 -31.59 5.82 -1.08
CA ARG A 9 -30.54 5.94 -2.10
C ARG A 9 -29.30 5.18 -1.66
N MET A 10 -28.78 4.29 -2.51
CA MET A 10 -27.59 3.47 -2.23
C MET A 10 -27.68 2.67 -0.91
N GLY A 11 -28.87 2.15 -0.59
CA GLY A 11 -29.14 1.40 0.65
C GLY A 11 -29.14 2.25 1.93
N ILE A 12 -29.26 3.57 1.80
CA ILE A 12 -29.38 4.51 2.93
C ILE A 12 -30.75 5.17 2.84
N GLU A 13 -31.50 5.14 3.93
CA GLU A 13 -32.82 5.78 4.06
C GLU A 13 -32.68 7.18 4.67
N PHE A 14 -33.31 8.14 4.01
CA PHE A 14 -33.35 9.55 4.41
C PHE A 14 -34.78 9.97 4.70
N ASN A 15 -34.96 10.83 5.69
CA ASN A 15 -36.22 11.52 5.89
C ASN A 15 -36.40 12.67 4.88
N ALA A 16 -37.56 13.32 4.90
CA ALA A 16 -37.87 14.46 4.04
C ALA A 16 -36.86 15.64 4.18
N SER A 17 -36.19 15.79 5.33
CA SER A 17 -35.16 16.82 5.55
C SER A 17 -33.75 16.39 5.15
N GLY A 18 -33.55 15.16 4.65
CA GLY A 18 -32.24 14.65 4.23
C GLY A 18 -31.36 14.10 5.35
N LYS A 19 -31.89 13.95 6.57
CA LYS A 19 -31.22 13.25 7.69
C LYS A 19 -31.28 11.73 7.45
N ARG A 20 -30.18 11.03 7.72
CA ARG A 20 -30.12 9.56 7.67
C ARG A 20 -30.92 8.97 8.83
N VAL A 21 -31.83 8.05 8.52
CA VAL A 21 -32.71 7.41 9.52
C VAL A 21 -32.44 5.92 9.65
N ALA A 22 -32.10 5.24 8.56
CA ALA A 22 -31.80 3.81 8.56
C ALA A 22 -30.85 3.41 7.43
N TYR A 23 -30.25 2.24 7.57
CA TYR A 23 -29.54 1.53 6.52
C TYR A 23 -30.29 0.27 6.15
N HIS A 24 -30.23 -0.09 4.87
CA HIS A 24 -30.85 -1.29 4.33
C HIS A 24 -29.74 -2.24 3.90
N PHE A 25 -29.63 -3.36 4.60
CA PHE A 25 -28.66 -4.41 4.32
C PHE A 25 -29.35 -5.60 3.68
N TRP A 26 -28.62 -6.33 2.84
CA TRP A 26 -29.07 -7.63 2.38
C TRP A 26 -28.76 -8.66 3.46
N GLU A 27 -29.72 -9.54 3.74
CA GLU A 27 -29.51 -10.64 4.69
C GLU A 27 -28.52 -11.68 4.13
N GLN A 28 -28.47 -11.82 2.80
CA GLN A 28 -27.54 -12.65 2.05
C GLN A 28 -26.99 -11.88 0.85
N HIS A 29 -25.77 -12.20 0.42
CA HIS A 29 -25.20 -11.53 -0.75
C HIS A 29 -26.00 -11.91 -2.01
N PRO A 30 -26.48 -10.95 -2.82
CA PRO A 30 -27.39 -11.23 -3.94
C PRO A 30 -26.84 -12.17 -5.02
N TYR A 31 -25.52 -12.27 -5.13
CA TYR A 31 -24.83 -13.14 -6.09
C TYR A 31 -24.21 -14.38 -5.44
N ASP A 32 -24.48 -14.61 -4.16
CA ASP A 32 -24.08 -15.87 -3.53
C ASP A 32 -24.94 -17.02 -4.06
N ALA A 33 -24.35 -18.21 -4.18
CA ALA A 33 -25.05 -19.40 -4.64
C ALA A 33 -26.00 -19.87 -3.53
N SER A 34 -27.23 -19.35 -3.53
CA SER A 34 -28.22 -19.75 -2.54
C SER A 34 -28.58 -21.24 -2.73
N PRO A 35 -28.66 -22.04 -1.65
CA PRO A 35 -29.19 -23.40 -1.72
C PRO A 35 -30.56 -23.41 -2.40
N SER A 36 -30.81 -24.41 -3.27
CA SER A 36 -32.00 -24.52 -4.13
C SER A 36 -33.36 -24.43 -3.43
N ASN A 37 -33.41 -24.58 -2.10
CA ASN A 37 -34.61 -24.45 -1.28
C ASN A 37 -34.93 -23.03 -0.78
N ILE A 38 -34.14 -22.00 -1.12
CA ILE A 38 -34.29 -20.62 -0.59
C ILE A 38 -34.52 -19.60 -1.73
N ALA A 39 -35.10 -20.04 -2.85
CA ALA A 39 -35.25 -19.28 -4.09
C ALA A 39 -35.92 -17.89 -3.99
N PHE A 40 -36.53 -17.55 -2.84
CA PHE A 40 -37.24 -16.29 -2.63
C PHE A 40 -36.75 -15.42 -1.45
N LYS A 41 -35.79 -15.86 -0.61
CA LYS A 41 -35.30 -15.02 0.52
C LYS A 41 -34.08 -14.16 0.21
N SER A 42 -33.33 -14.42 -0.87
CA SER A 42 -32.08 -13.66 -1.12
C SER A 42 -32.30 -12.17 -1.45
N GLN A 43 -33.55 -11.74 -1.62
CA GLN A 43 -33.92 -10.35 -1.88
C GLN A 43 -34.57 -9.64 -0.69
N GLU A 44 -34.59 -10.25 0.50
CA GLU A 44 -35.08 -9.57 1.69
C GLU A 44 -34.04 -8.57 2.21
N ARG A 45 -34.50 -7.36 2.51
CA ARG A 45 -33.66 -6.28 3.05
C ARG A 45 -34.00 -6.07 4.52
N VAL A 46 -32.96 -6.11 5.35
CA VAL A 46 -33.07 -5.79 6.77
C VAL A 46 -32.85 -4.30 6.96
N ARG A 47 -33.86 -3.62 7.51
CA ARG A 47 -33.79 -2.22 7.88
C ARG A 47 -33.18 -2.07 9.26
N VAL A 48 -31.99 -1.48 9.34
CA VAL A 48 -31.27 -1.22 10.59
C VAL A 48 -31.30 0.28 10.88
N PRO A 49 -31.73 0.73 12.09
CA PRO A 49 -31.68 2.14 12.48
C PRO A 49 -30.29 2.76 12.31
N ALA A 50 -30.22 4.02 11.89
CA ALA A 50 -28.95 4.69 11.62
C ALA A 50 -28.08 4.85 12.89
N GLU A 51 -28.67 4.86 14.07
CA GLU A 51 -27.96 4.91 15.36
C GLU A 51 -27.17 3.64 15.68
N MET A 52 -27.52 2.50 15.05
CA MET A 52 -26.84 1.21 15.21
C MET A 52 -25.73 0.99 14.17
N VAL A 53 -25.46 1.98 13.31
CA VAL A 53 -24.53 1.82 12.18
C VAL A 53 -23.50 2.95 12.15
N LEU A 54 -22.23 2.58 12.38
CA LEU A 54 -21.09 3.47 12.14
C LEU A 54 -20.67 3.41 10.67
N HIS A 55 -21.12 4.38 9.88
CA HIS A 55 -20.78 4.48 8.46
C HIS A 55 -19.51 5.31 8.23
N ILE A 56 -18.37 4.66 8.43
CA ILE A 56 -17.03 5.24 8.26
C ILE A 56 -16.69 5.36 6.77
N LYS A 57 -16.24 6.55 6.34
CA LYS A 57 -15.77 6.76 4.96
C LYS A 57 -14.86 7.98 4.81
N GLU A 58 -14.03 7.93 3.78
CA GLU A 58 -13.38 9.14 3.25
C GLU A 58 -14.37 9.94 2.39
N ARG A 59 -14.74 11.14 2.84
CA ARG A 59 -15.60 12.06 2.08
C ARG A 59 -14.75 12.97 1.21
N ARG A 60 -14.90 12.85 -0.12
CA ARG A 60 -14.19 13.68 -1.10
C ARG A 60 -15.04 14.80 -1.67
N ILE A 61 -16.36 14.57 -1.77
CA ILE A 61 -17.30 15.52 -2.37
C ILE A 61 -18.47 15.74 -1.41
N ALA A 62 -19.02 16.95 -1.40
CA ALA A 62 -20.27 17.24 -0.72
C ALA A 62 -21.40 16.32 -1.24
N GLY A 63 -22.24 15.81 -0.35
CA GLY A 63 -23.33 14.89 -0.71
C GLY A 63 -22.89 13.48 -1.09
N GLN A 64 -21.60 13.13 -1.03
CA GLN A 64 -21.13 11.76 -1.27
C GLN A 64 -21.76 10.79 -0.26
N LEU A 65 -22.51 9.81 -0.76
CA LEU A 65 -23.25 8.86 0.08
C LEU A 65 -22.41 7.68 0.55
N ARG A 66 -21.56 7.12 -0.32
CA ARG A 66 -20.68 5.98 -0.02
C ARG A 66 -19.22 6.37 -0.27
N GLY A 67 -18.31 5.78 0.50
CA GLY A 67 -16.88 5.87 0.21
C GLY A 67 -16.55 5.21 -1.13
N SER A 68 -15.46 5.65 -1.75
CA SER A 68 -14.88 4.98 -2.92
C SER A 68 -13.56 4.35 -2.49
N PRO A 69 -13.30 3.08 -2.85
CA PRO A 69 -12.01 2.46 -2.57
C PRO A 69 -10.85 3.32 -3.12
N LYS A 70 -9.79 3.45 -2.34
CA LYS A 70 -8.66 4.32 -2.71
C LYS A 70 -7.97 3.86 -4.00
N ILE A 71 -7.97 2.54 -4.23
CA ILE A 71 -7.35 1.88 -5.39
C ILE A 71 -8.08 2.14 -6.71
N THR A 72 -9.36 2.53 -6.68
CA THR A 72 -10.15 2.81 -7.88
C THR A 72 -9.49 3.87 -8.77
N ARG A 73 -8.67 4.77 -8.20
CA ARG A 73 -7.90 5.80 -8.93
C ARG A 73 -6.81 5.24 -9.86
N ALA A 74 -6.27 4.06 -9.55
CA ALA A 74 -5.18 3.44 -10.29
C ALA A 74 -5.61 2.15 -11.02
N MET A 75 -6.86 1.71 -10.85
CA MET A 75 -7.35 0.41 -11.30
C MET A 75 -7.09 0.13 -12.78
N THR A 76 -7.42 1.07 -13.68
CA THR A 76 -7.16 0.91 -15.12
C THR A 76 -5.67 0.77 -15.42
N LYS A 77 -4.81 1.45 -14.66
CA LYS A 77 -3.36 1.38 -14.86
C LYS A 77 -2.78 0.07 -14.36
N ILE A 78 -3.28 -0.44 -13.23
CA ILE A 78 -2.92 -1.76 -12.71
C ILE A 78 -3.30 -2.83 -13.72
N PHE A 79 -4.54 -2.82 -14.22
CA PHE A 79 -5.00 -3.79 -15.22
C PHE A 79 -4.18 -3.74 -16.53
N GLN A 80 -3.85 -2.54 -17.01
CA GLN A 80 -3.02 -2.37 -18.20
C GLN A 80 -1.59 -2.89 -17.99
N LEU A 81 -1.05 -2.75 -16.77
CA LEU A 81 0.29 -3.22 -16.44
C LEU A 81 0.32 -4.76 -16.40
N GLU A 82 -0.65 -5.37 -15.73
CA GLU A 82 -0.80 -6.83 -15.69
C GLU A 82 -0.97 -7.43 -17.09
N SER A 83 -1.83 -6.83 -17.92
CA SER A 83 -2.01 -7.27 -19.32
C SER A 83 -0.73 -7.15 -20.15
N TYR A 84 0.11 -6.15 -19.86
CA TYR A 84 1.40 -5.98 -20.53
C TYR A 84 2.41 -7.03 -20.08
N ASP A 85 2.41 -7.38 -18.80
CA ASP A 85 3.32 -8.38 -18.24
C ASP A 85 3.04 -9.77 -18.80
N ASP A 86 1.76 -10.13 -18.92
CA ASP A 86 1.32 -11.36 -19.58
C ASP A 86 1.75 -11.38 -21.06
N ALA A 87 1.54 -10.26 -21.77
CA ALA A 87 1.92 -10.15 -23.18
C ALA A 87 3.44 -10.25 -23.39
N GLU A 88 4.25 -9.66 -22.51
CA GLU A 88 5.71 -9.77 -22.57
C GLU A 88 6.19 -11.19 -22.21
N LEU A 89 5.54 -11.86 -21.27
CA LEU A 89 5.82 -13.26 -20.95
C LEU A 89 5.51 -14.17 -22.14
N ASP A 90 4.34 -14.02 -22.76
CA ASP A 90 3.93 -14.79 -23.94
C ASP A 90 4.84 -14.51 -25.14
N ARG A 91 5.26 -13.26 -25.31
CA ARG A 91 6.22 -12.88 -26.34
C ARG A 91 7.58 -13.54 -26.11
N LYS A 92 8.11 -13.51 -24.88
CA LYS A 92 9.37 -14.21 -24.53
C LYS A 92 9.24 -15.72 -24.75
N ARG A 93 8.10 -16.30 -24.38
CA ARG A 93 7.81 -17.71 -24.63
C ARG A 93 7.81 -18.03 -26.12
N THR A 94 7.18 -17.19 -26.93
CA THR A 94 7.13 -17.34 -28.39
C THR A 94 8.49 -17.12 -29.03
N ALA A 95 9.27 -16.16 -28.54
CA ALA A 95 10.64 -15.91 -29.02
C ALA A 95 11.60 -17.06 -28.67
N ALA A 96 11.35 -17.78 -27.58
CA ALA A 96 12.09 -18.99 -27.25
C ALA A 96 11.70 -20.20 -28.14
N LEU A 97 10.59 -20.13 -28.89
CA LEU A 97 10.22 -21.16 -29.85
C LEU A 97 11.09 -21.00 -31.09
N PHE A 98 12.02 -21.93 -31.25
CA PHE A 98 12.86 -22.02 -32.44
C PHE A 98 12.06 -22.66 -33.59
N ALA A 99 11.72 -21.89 -34.62
CA ALA A 99 11.11 -22.40 -35.83
C ALA A 99 12.12 -22.38 -36.98
N ALA A 100 12.21 -23.48 -37.71
CA ALA A 100 12.97 -23.57 -38.95
C ALA A 100 12.00 -23.78 -40.11
N PHE A 101 12.09 -22.91 -41.10
CA PHE A 101 11.33 -23.00 -42.33
C PHE A 101 12.22 -23.60 -43.42
N VAL A 102 11.73 -24.62 -44.11
CA VAL A 102 12.39 -25.16 -45.30
C VAL A 102 11.68 -24.58 -46.51
N LYS A 103 12.34 -23.66 -47.23
CA LYS A 103 11.85 -23.07 -48.48
C LYS A 103 12.33 -23.91 -49.65
N ASP A 104 11.41 -24.38 -50.49
CA ASP A 104 11.71 -25.03 -51.76
C ASP A 104 11.57 -24.02 -52.88
N ASN A 105 12.67 -23.75 -53.61
CA ASN A 105 12.70 -22.79 -54.72
C ASN A 105 12.58 -23.48 -56.10
N SER A 106 12.11 -24.74 -56.14
CA SER A 106 11.87 -25.43 -57.41
C SER A 106 10.79 -24.69 -58.24
N PRO A 107 11.02 -24.41 -59.54
CA PRO A 107 10.02 -23.79 -60.39
C PRO A 107 8.78 -24.70 -60.45
N ASN A 108 7.62 -24.16 -60.07
CA ASN A 108 6.35 -24.88 -59.96
C ASN A 108 6.13 -25.92 -61.07
N VAL A 109 6.25 -27.19 -60.70
CA VAL A 109 5.48 -28.25 -61.34
C VAL A 109 4.40 -28.59 -60.32
N GLU A 110 3.25 -27.94 -60.42
CA GLU A 110 2.02 -28.48 -59.83
C GLU A 110 1.80 -29.85 -60.49
N LYS A 111 2.33 -30.91 -59.87
CA LYS A 111 1.82 -32.26 -60.13
C LYS A 111 0.46 -32.31 -59.45
N LEU A 112 -0.56 -31.85 -60.16
CA LEU A 112 -1.94 -32.27 -59.92
C LEU A 112 -1.93 -33.80 -59.99
N SER A 113 -2.03 -34.48 -58.85
CA SER A 113 -2.04 -35.94 -58.82
C SER A 113 -3.31 -36.43 -59.51
N ASP A 114 -3.19 -36.99 -60.70
CA ASP A 114 -4.26 -37.76 -61.33
C ASP A 114 -4.52 -38.98 -60.42
N ASN A 115 -5.68 -39.01 -59.76
CA ASN A 115 -6.09 -40.04 -58.78
C ASN A 115 -6.47 -41.36 -59.46
N ARG A 116 -5.68 -41.85 -60.42
CA ARG A 116 -5.97 -43.06 -61.19
C ARG A 116 -5.04 -44.24 -60.97
N ASP A 117 -4.08 -44.15 -60.06
CA ASP A 117 -3.36 -45.33 -59.55
C ASP A 117 -3.33 -45.34 -58.01
N LYS A 118 -4.06 -46.30 -57.44
CA LYS A 118 -4.00 -46.65 -56.02
C LYS A 118 -2.65 -47.32 -55.73
N ASN A 119 -1.60 -46.52 -55.57
CA ASN A 119 -0.34 -46.91 -54.91
C ASN A 119 0.52 -45.68 -54.51
N ASN A 120 -0.10 -44.51 -54.30
CA ASN A 120 0.62 -43.39 -53.70
C ASN A 120 0.78 -43.65 -52.20
N VAL A 121 1.96 -44.16 -51.83
CA VAL A 121 2.51 -43.93 -50.51
C VAL A 121 2.55 -42.41 -50.35
N GLU A 122 1.68 -41.85 -49.49
CA GLU A 122 1.87 -40.49 -49.00
C GLU A 122 3.29 -40.45 -48.41
N GLU A 123 4.25 -39.89 -49.15
CA GLU A 123 5.52 -39.49 -48.56
C GLU A 123 5.18 -38.42 -47.54
N LYS A 124 4.87 -38.85 -46.31
CA LYS A 124 4.79 -37.97 -45.16
C LYS A 124 6.12 -37.28 -45.06
N TYR A 125 6.14 -36.01 -45.44
CA TYR A 125 7.27 -35.12 -45.31
C TYR A 125 7.71 -35.17 -43.84
N LYS A 126 8.75 -35.95 -43.54
CA LYS A 126 9.32 -35.99 -42.20
C LYS A 126 10.12 -34.72 -42.06
N ALA A 127 9.56 -33.76 -41.32
CA ALA A 127 10.30 -32.56 -40.95
C ALA A 127 11.64 -32.99 -40.32
N PRO A 128 12.77 -32.43 -40.76
CA PRO A 128 14.07 -32.75 -40.18
C PRO A 128 14.05 -32.45 -38.67
N VAL A 129 14.48 -33.42 -37.86
CA VAL A 129 14.64 -33.23 -36.42
C VAL A 129 15.89 -32.41 -36.21
N ILE A 130 15.73 -31.20 -35.69
CA ILE A 130 16.84 -30.27 -35.42
C ILE A 130 17.35 -30.57 -34.02
N ALA A 131 18.61 -30.97 -33.93
CA ALA A 131 19.33 -31.16 -32.67
C ALA A 131 20.54 -30.22 -32.61
N PRO A 132 20.96 -29.74 -31.43
CA PRO A 132 22.13 -28.88 -31.30
C PRO A 132 23.38 -29.50 -31.93
N GLY A 133 24.04 -28.79 -32.84
CA GLY A 133 25.25 -29.25 -33.54
C GLY A 133 25.03 -30.19 -34.74
N ALA A 134 23.78 -30.47 -35.13
CA ALA A 134 23.50 -31.31 -36.29
C ALA A 134 23.69 -30.54 -37.61
N SER A 135 24.51 -31.09 -38.52
CA SER A 135 24.56 -30.64 -39.91
C SER A 135 23.47 -31.34 -40.72
N LEU A 136 22.51 -30.58 -41.24
CA LEU A 136 21.40 -31.10 -42.03
C LEU A 136 21.70 -30.93 -43.52
N TYR A 137 21.67 -32.05 -44.27
CA TYR A 137 21.71 -31.98 -45.73
C TYR A 137 20.30 -31.70 -46.26
N LEU A 138 20.12 -30.52 -46.82
CA LEU A 138 18.92 -30.14 -47.56
C LEU A 138 19.23 -30.37 -49.04
N GLY A 139 18.40 -31.16 -49.72
CA GLY A 139 18.60 -31.45 -51.15
C GLY A 139 18.65 -30.19 -52.03
N GLU A 140 18.89 -30.38 -53.33
CA GLU A 140 19.03 -29.28 -54.28
C GLU A 140 17.81 -28.33 -54.26
N ASN A 141 18.07 -27.02 -54.36
CA ASN A 141 17.07 -25.93 -54.35
C ASN A 141 16.24 -25.75 -53.06
N LYS A 142 16.68 -26.33 -51.93
CA LYS A 142 16.06 -26.12 -50.61
C LYS A 142 16.93 -25.25 -49.70
N GLU A 143 16.33 -24.23 -49.09
CA GLU A 143 16.97 -23.31 -48.16
C GLU A 143 16.30 -23.39 -46.78
N VAL A 144 17.07 -23.44 -45.69
CA VAL A 144 16.53 -23.31 -44.34
C VAL A 144 16.66 -21.87 -43.87
N THR A 145 15.53 -21.26 -43.54
CA THR A 145 15.48 -19.97 -42.86
C THR A 145 14.99 -20.19 -41.44
N PHE A 146 15.73 -19.67 -40.46
CA PHE A 146 15.32 -19.69 -39.07
C PHE A 146 14.42 -18.49 -38.77
N SER A 147 13.43 -18.69 -37.91
CA SER A 147 12.76 -17.56 -37.27
C SER A 147 13.78 -16.80 -36.43
N ASN A 148 13.98 -15.53 -36.72
CA ASN A 148 14.67 -14.59 -35.84
C ASN A 148 13.59 -13.78 -35.10
N PRO A 149 13.05 -14.27 -33.98
CA PRO A 149 12.16 -13.47 -33.17
C PRO A 149 12.92 -12.24 -32.70
N VAL A 150 12.32 -11.07 -32.92
CA VAL A 150 12.90 -9.79 -32.52
C VAL A 150 13.02 -9.76 -31.00
N GLU A 151 14.26 -9.80 -30.51
CA GLU A 151 14.55 -9.62 -29.10
C GLU A 151 14.14 -8.20 -28.69
N VAL A 152 13.40 -8.10 -27.59
CA VAL A 152 13.06 -6.80 -27.02
C VAL A 152 14.18 -6.45 -26.05
N GLY A 153 14.91 -5.38 -26.34
CA GLY A 153 15.97 -4.86 -25.47
C GLY A 153 15.45 -4.41 -24.09
N GLY A 154 16.36 -3.86 -23.26
CA GLY A 154 16.12 -3.47 -21.87
C GLY A 154 15.06 -2.37 -21.59
N SER A 155 14.15 -2.07 -22.50
CA SER A 155 13.08 -1.08 -22.32
C SER A 155 11.93 -1.55 -21.43
N TYR A 156 11.81 -2.86 -21.16
CA TYR A 156 10.76 -3.43 -20.30
C TYR A 156 10.81 -2.83 -18.89
N GLU A 157 11.99 -2.80 -18.27
CA GLU A 157 12.18 -2.26 -16.92
C GLU A 157 11.83 -0.76 -16.86
N ALA A 158 12.27 0.01 -17.86
CA ALA A 158 11.98 1.44 -17.93
C ALA A 158 10.47 1.71 -18.08
N PHE A 159 9.76 0.91 -18.87
CA PHE A 159 8.30 1.01 -19.02
C PHE A 159 7.58 0.64 -17.72
N GLN A 160 7.95 -0.48 -17.11
CA GLN A 160 7.45 -0.94 -15.81
C GLN A 160 7.61 0.14 -14.74
N PHE A 161 8.84 0.65 -14.59
CA PHE A 161 9.17 1.71 -13.64
C PHE A 161 8.27 2.95 -13.81
N ARG A 162 8.11 3.45 -15.04
CA ARG A 162 7.28 4.64 -15.30
C ARG A 162 5.79 4.39 -15.06
N ASN A 163 5.27 3.19 -15.28
CA ASN A 163 3.88 2.86 -14.98
C ASN A 163 3.64 2.68 -13.48
N ILE A 164 4.55 2.01 -12.77
CA ILE A 164 4.49 1.89 -11.31
C ILE A 164 4.52 3.27 -10.65
N LEU A 165 5.36 4.20 -11.12
CA LEU A 165 5.38 5.57 -10.61
C LEU A 165 4.03 6.30 -10.76
N LYS A 166 3.32 6.09 -11.88
CA LYS A 166 1.96 6.65 -12.07
C LYS A 166 0.95 6.04 -11.10
N ILE A 167 1.05 4.73 -10.84
CA ILE A 167 0.21 4.04 -9.84
C ILE A 167 0.50 4.60 -8.44
N CYS A 168 1.77 4.72 -8.07
CA CYS A 168 2.23 5.32 -6.81
C CYS A 168 1.66 6.73 -6.61
N ALA A 169 1.76 7.59 -7.64
CA ALA A 169 1.21 8.94 -7.62
C ALA A 169 -0.31 8.95 -7.43
N ALA A 170 -1.06 8.04 -8.09
CA ALA A 170 -2.50 7.95 -7.95
C ALA A 170 -2.95 7.47 -6.55
N LEU A 171 -2.12 6.65 -5.89
CA LEU A 171 -2.37 6.14 -4.54
C LEU A 171 -1.87 7.05 -3.42
N ASN A 172 -1.07 8.08 -3.74
CA ASN A 172 -0.29 8.87 -2.78
C ASN A 172 0.65 8.00 -1.93
N MET A 173 1.30 7.01 -2.55
CA MET A 173 2.24 6.12 -1.89
C MET A 173 3.63 6.24 -2.55
N PRO A 174 4.73 6.31 -1.78
CA PRO A 174 6.07 6.34 -2.35
C PRO A 174 6.41 5.04 -3.08
N TYR A 175 7.21 5.15 -4.15
CA TYR A 175 7.69 3.99 -4.92
C TYR A 175 8.32 2.91 -4.02
N ALA A 176 9.28 3.31 -3.19
CA ALA A 176 9.99 2.42 -2.27
C ALA A 176 9.06 1.67 -1.31
N VAL A 177 7.93 2.26 -0.90
CA VAL A 177 6.95 1.62 -0.02
C VAL A 177 6.08 0.61 -0.78
N VAL A 178 5.80 0.88 -2.06
CA VAL A 178 4.97 0.01 -2.91
C VAL A 178 5.76 -1.18 -3.44
N THR A 179 6.99 -0.96 -3.88
CA THR A 179 7.82 -1.99 -4.53
C THR A 179 8.85 -2.64 -3.62
N GLY A 180 9.21 -1.99 -2.52
CA GLY A 180 10.37 -2.38 -1.71
C GLY A 180 11.72 -2.04 -2.38
N ASP A 181 11.72 -1.44 -3.57
CA ASP A 181 12.93 -1.08 -4.29
C ASP A 181 13.37 0.35 -3.95
N VAL A 182 14.59 0.44 -3.41
CA VAL A 182 15.26 1.69 -3.03
C VAL A 182 16.49 2.00 -3.90
N THR A 183 16.79 1.17 -4.90
CA THR A 183 18.02 1.28 -5.72
C THR A 183 18.18 2.63 -6.41
N ARG A 184 17.06 3.27 -6.78
CA ARG A 184 17.03 4.57 -7.49
C ARG A 184 16.89 5.77 -6.56
N GLY A 185 16.84 5.58 -5.24
CA GLY A 185 16.60 6.63 -4.26
C GLY A 185 17.81 6.90 -3.37
N ASN A 186 18.21 8.17 -3.23
CA ASN A 186 19.12 8.57 -2.16
C ASN A 186 18.38 8.69 -0.82
N PHE A 187 19.14 8.67 0.29
CA PHE A 187 18.57 8.70 1.64
C PHE A 187 17.63 9.90 1.85
N SER A 188 18.03 11.09 1.42
CA SER A 188 17.26 12.33 1.59
C SER A 188 15.91 12.29 0.85
N ASN A 189 15.89 11.82 -0.40
CA ASN A 189 14.67 11.72 -1.20
C ASN A 189 13.72 10.65 -0.63
N VAL A 190 14.25 9.49 -0.24
CA VAL A 190 13.46 8.42 0.37
C VAL A 190 12.86 8.91 1.69
N ARG A 191 13.67 9.52 2.57
CA ARG A 191 13.21 10.12 3.83
C ARG A 191 12.08 11.12 3.61
N THR A 192 12.27 12.07 2.70
CA THR A 192 11.27 13.09 2.37
C THR A 192 9.97 12.44 1.89
N SER A 193 10.05 11.43 1.03
CA SER A 193 8.87 10.73 0.51
C SER A 193 8.11 9.96 1.61
N ILE A 194 8.82 9.33 2.54
CA ILE A 194 8.23 8.60 3.68
C ILE A 194 7.55 9.60 4.64
N ILE A 195 8.17 10.75 4.91
CA ILE A 195 7.56 11.80 5.75
C ILE A 195 6.26 12.30 5.14
N GLN A 196 6.23 12.58 3.83
CA GLN A 196 5.02 13.01 3.14
C GLN A 196 3.91 11.94 3.20
N PHE A 197 4.27 10.68 3.00
CA PHE A 197 3.36 9.55 3.12
C PHE A 197 2.78 9.40 4.52
N ARG A 198 3.64 9.42 5.55
CA ARG A 198 3.24 9.35 6.96
C ARG A 198 2.30 10.48 7.36
N ARG A 199 2.54 11.71 6.87
CA ARG A 199 1.62 12.84 7.06
C ARG A 199 0.24 12.57 6.46
N HIS A 200 0.17 11.91 5.31
CA HIS A 200 -1.09 11.51 4.70
C HIS A 200 -1.81 10.42 5.51
N VAL A 201 -1.07 9.42 6.00
CA VAL A 201 -1.60 8.39 6.90
C VAL A 201 -2.13 9.01 8.20
N LYS A 202 -1.41 9.97 8.79
CA LYS A 202 -1.86 10.73 9.96
C LYS A 202 -3.21 11.39 9.70
N GLN A 203 -3.40 12.05 8.55
CA GLN A 203 -4.70 12.64 8.20
C GLN A 203 -5.81 11.59 8.17
N TRP A 204 -5.59 10.42 7.59
CA TRP A 204 -6.61 9.36 7.60
C TRP A 204 -6.91 8.87 9.01
N ARG A 205 -5.87 8.68 9.82
CA ARG A 205 -6.02 8.26 11.21
C ARG A 205 -6.86 9.24 12.00
N GLU A 206 -6.55 10.53 11.94
CA GLU A 206 -7.28 11.54 12.71
C GLU A 206 -8.69 11.78 12.17
N HIS A 207 -8.86 11.99 10.85
CA HIS A 207 -10.15 12.39 10.26
C HIS A 207 -11.12 11.22 10.04
N ILE A 208 -10.62 9.99 9.96
CA ILE A 208 -11.46 8.81 9.69
C ILE A 208 -11.55 7.97 10.95
N ILE A 209 -10.44 7.45 11.45
CA ILE A 209 -10.47 6.51 12.58
C ILE A 209 -10.78 7.23 13.88
N ALA A 210 -10.01 8.25 14.26
CA ALA A 210 -10.23 8.96 15.51
C ALA A 210 -11.60 9.66 15.53
N PHE A 211 -11.89 10.45 14.49
CA PHE A 211 -13.11 11.26 14.44
C PHE A 211 -14.40 10.47 14.18
N GLN A 212 -14.40 9.52 13.23
CA GLN A 212 -15.63 8.81 12.83
C GLN A 212 -15.84 7.49 13.56
N PHE A 213 -14.80 6.93 14.19
CA PHE A 213 -14.90 5.64 14.88
C PHE A 213 -14.60 5.79 16.37
N ASN A 214 -13.35 6.07 16.76
CA ASN A 214 -12.92 6.03 18.16
C ASN A 214 -13.76 6.96 19.04
N ARG A 215 -13.99 8.20 18.59
CA ARG A 215 -14.83 9.16 19.31
C ARG A 215 -16.23 8.62 19.57
N ILE A 216 -16.89 8.05 18.56
CA ILE A 216 -18.27 7.57 18.70
C ILE A 216 -18.31 6.32 19.59
N VAL A 217 -17.32 5.43 19.46
CA VAL A 217 -17.20 4.25 20.31
C VAL A 217 -16.96 4.65 21.77
N TRP A 218 -16.08 5.62 22.01
CA TRP A 218 -15.81 6.16 23.34
C TRP A 218 -17.05 6.79 23.96
N GLU A 219 -17.75 7.66 23.23
CA GLU A 219 -18.99 8.28 23.70
C GLU A 219 -20.01 7.23 24.13
N ARG A 220 -20.23 6.20 23.30
CA ARG A 220 -21.14 5.09 23.63
C ARG A 220 -20.66 4.25 24.80
N PHE A 221 -19.36 4.01 24.91
CA PHE A 221 -18.79 3.25 26.01
C PHE A 221 -19.02 3.97 27.35
N VAL A 222 -18.71 5.27 27.41
CA VAL A 222 -18.90 6.08 28.63
C VAL A 222 -20.39 6.17 28.99
N GLU A 223 -21.26 6.47 28.02
CA GLU A 223 -22.72 6.48 28.21
C GLU A 223 -23.21 5.16 28.83
N MET A 224 -22.79 4.03 28.27
CA MET A 224 -23.20 2.72 28.76
C MET A 224 -22.62 2.40 30.13
N ALA A 225 -21.37 2.77 30.42
CA ALA A 225 -20.74 2.53 31.71
C ALA A 225 -21.42 3.29 32.86
N VAL A 226 -21.90 4.51 32.58
CA VAL A 226 -22.71 5.29 33.54
C VAL A 226 -24.10 4.69 33.69
N LEU A 227 -24.78 4.38 32.58
CA LEU A 227 -26.13 3.78 32.59
C LEU A 227 -26.18 2.40 33.27
N SER A 228 -25.09 1.64 33.20
CA SER A 228 -24.95 0.35 33.87
C SER A 228 -24.43 0.46 35.30
N GLU A 229 -24.28 1.68 35.84
CA GLU A 229 -23.78 1.96 37.18
C GLU A 229 -22.37 1.40 37.46
N CYS A 230 -21.57 1.13 36.43
CA CYS A 230 -20.19 0.64 36.59
C CYS A 230 -19.23 1.76 36.99
N VAL A 231 -19.54 3.00 36.62
CA VAL A 231 -18.76 4.19 36.97
C VAL A 231 -19.72 5.30 37.37
N ASN A 232 -19.39 6.01 38.45
CA ASN A 232 -20.08 7.23 38.84
C ASN A 232 -19.20 8.44 38.49
N LEU A 233 -19.61 9.21 37.49
CA LEU A 233 -18.86 10.37 37.00
C LEU A 233 -19.44 11.66 37.61
N PRO A 234 -18.62 12.51 38.26
CA PRO A 234 -19.05 13.80 38.77
C PRO A 234 -19.71 14.66 37.70
N GLU A 235 -20.80 15.35 38.08
CA GLU A 235 -21.52 16.31 37.24
C GLU A 235 -22.01 15.74 35.89
N TRP A 236 -22.15 14.41 35.75
CA TRP A 236 -22.56 13.77 34.50
C TRP A 236 -23.91 14.27 33.97
N GLU A 237 -24.90 14.43 34.87
CA GLU A 237 -26.24 14.91 34.49
C GLU A 237 -26.24 16.39 34.08
N GLU A 238 -25.32 17.18 34.62
CA GLU A 238 -25.22 18.62 34.34
C GLU A 238 -24.39 18.89 33.08
N ASN A 239 -23.22 18.25 32.97
CA ASN A 239 -22.30 18.43 31.86
C ASN A 239 -21.45 17.16 31.59
N PRO A 240 -21.89 16.28 30.67
CA PRO A 240 -21.14 15.07 30.32
C PRO A 240 -19.93 15.35 29.41
N LEU A 241 -19.83 16.55 28.81
CA LEU A 241 -18.83 16.84 27.78
C LEU A 241 -17.38 16.59 28.19
N PRO A 242 -16.91 16.95 29.41
CA PRO A 242 -15.53 16.68 29.82
C PRO A 242 -15.17 15.20 29.80
N TRP A 243 -16.14 14.32 30.08
CA TRP A 243 -15.95 12.87 30.11
C TRP A 243 -16.06 12.21 28.73
N LEU A 244 -16.87 12.81 27.85
CA LEU A 244 -17.03 12.37 26.47
C LEU A 244 -15.85 12.80 25.57
N GLN A 245 -15.06 13.78 25.99
CA GLN A 245 -13.83 14.16 25.30
C GLN A 245 -12.80 13.03 25.42
N CYS A 246 -12.27 12.60 24.27
CA CYS A 246 -11.17 11.65 24.21
C CYS A 246 -10.11 12.12 23.22
N GLU A 247 -8.86 11.88 23.56
CA GLU A 247 -7.75 11.95 22.62
C GLU A 247 -7.44 10.54 22.11
N SER A 248 -7.34 10.40 20.79
CA SER A 248 -6.99 9.13 20.17
C SER A 248 -5.49 9.11 19.93
N PHE A 249 -4.79 8.30 20.72
CA PHE A 249 -3.39 8.01 20.45
C PHE A 249 -3.26 6.81 19.53
N ALA A 250 -2.17 6.81 18.78
CA ALA A 250 -1.85 5.70 17.91
C ALA A 250 -0.35 5.43 17.96
N PRO A 251 0.08 4.23 17.55
CA PRO A 251 1.46 3.84 17.70
C PRO A 251 2.43 4.88 17.09
N PRO A 252 3.60 5.09 17.71
CA PRO A 252 4.64 5.94 17.16
C PRO A 252 4.99 5.50 15.74
N LEU A 253 5.35 6.49 14.93
CA LEU A 253 6.07 6.22 13.70
C LEU A 253 7.56 6.24 14.03
N GLU A 254 8.29 5.20 13.63
CA GLU A 254 9.73 5.10 13.85
C GLU A 254 10.45 6.32 13.28
N MET A 255 11.39 6.87 14.05
CA MET A 255 12.25 7.95 13.59
C MET A 255 13.09 7.48 12.41
N ILE A 256 13.28 8.35 11.42
CA ILE A 256 14.10 8.02 10.25
C ILE A 256 15.57 8.25 10.59
N ASP A 257 15.84 9.28 11.39
CA ASP A 257 17.16 9.60 11.92
C ASP A 257 17.00 9.98 13.40
N PRO A 258 17.11 9.00 14.31
CA PRO A 258 16.83 9.19 15.73
C PRO A 258 17.62 10.35 16.34
N ASN A 259 18.89 10.53 15.95
CA ASN A 259 19.74 11.56 16.54
C ASN A 259 19.25 12.97 16.18
N LYS A 260 18.99 13.22 14.90
CA LYS A 260 18.48 14.53 14.45
C LYS A 260 17.05 14.77 14.95
N ASP A 261 16.19 13.75 14.88
CA ASP A 261 14.79 13.87 15.28
C ASP A 261 14.64 14.13 16.80
N ILE A 262 15.43 13.45 17.65
CA ILE A 262 15.43 13.67 19.11
C ILE A 262 16.02 15.05 19.47
N SER A 263 17.08 15.48 18.79
CA SER A 263 17.67 16.80 19.05
C SER A 263 16.67 17.92 18.76
N ALA A 264 15.99 17.84 17.61
CA ALA A 264 14.95 18.79 17.23
C ALA A 264 13.79 18.79 18.25
N GLU A 265 13.34 17.62 18.71
CA GLU A 265 12.26 17.54 19.70
C GLU A 265 12.66 18.10 21.07
N LYS A 266 13.91 17.90 21.50
CA LYS A 266 14.44 18.56 22.72
C LYS A 266 14.43 20.09 22.58
N GLU A 267 14.78 20.60 21.41
CA GLU A 267 14.75 22.04 21.14
C GLU A 267 13.33 22.60 21.09
N GLU A 268 12.37 21.90 20.50
CA GLU A 268 10.95 22.28 20.51
C GLU A 268 10.38 22.38 21.94
N ILE A 269 10.75 21.42 22.80
CA ILE A 269 10.35 21.43 24.21
C ILE A 269 10.99 22.61 24.95
N ARG A 270 12.29 22.86 24.74
CA ARG A 270 12.99 24.01 25.34
C ARG A 270 12.44 25.34 24.87
N ALA A 271 12.02 25.44 23.61
CA ALA A 271 11.41 26.63 23.03
C ALA A 271 9.95 26.84 23.49
N GLY A 272 9.37 25.89 24.23
CA GLY A 272 7.96 25.96 24.66
C GLY A 272 6.95 25.71 23.55
N LEU A 273 7.38 25.19 22.39
CA LEU A 273 6.51 24.86 21.26
C LEU A 273 5.81 23.51 21.44
N LYS A 274 6.42 22.61 22.21
CA LYS A 274 5.91 21.26 22.47
C LYS A 274 6.02 20.91 23.94
N THR A 275 4.99 20.29 24.51
CA THR A 275 5.04 19.81 25.89
C THR A 275 5.65 18.41 25.97
N ARG A 276 6.25 18.06 27.12
CA ARG A 276 6.76 16.70 27.38
C ARG A 276 5.67 15.64 27.26
N ARG A 277 4.45 15.96 27.73
CA ARG A 277 3.28 15.07 27.61
C ARG A 277 2.96 14.79 26.14
N MET A 278 2.92 15.81 25.30
CA MET A 278 2.71 15.63 23.85
C MET A 278 3.81 14.77 23.21
N ALA A 279 5.07 14.99 23.56
CA ALA A 279 6.21 14.22 23.03
C ALA A 279 6.16 12.72 23.42
N LEU A 280 5.74 12.40 24.64
CA LEU A 280 5.57 11.02 25.10
C LEU A 280 4.31 10.38 24.52
N ALA A 281 3.22 11.14 24.45
CA ALA A 281 1.95 10.68 23.90
C ALA A 281 2.05 10.38 22.39
N GLU A 282 2.83 11.15 21.64
CA GLU A 282 3.15 10.83 20.23
C GLU A 282 3.91 9.52 20.07
N ARG A 283 4.59 9.07 21.13
CA ARG A 283 5.23 7.76 21.22
C ARG A 283 4.35 6.68 21.83
N GLY A 284 3.08 6.99 22.11
CA GLY A 284 2.13 6.05 22.70
C GLY A 284 2.36 5.78 24.19
N PHE A 285 3.16 6.60 24.87
CA PHE A 285 3.41 6.47 26.30
C PHE A 285 2.59 7.50 27.08
N ASP A 286 2.05 7.07 28.21
CA ASP A 286 1.49 7.99 29.19
C ASP A 286 2.60 8.57 30.07
N ILE A 287 2.54 9.88 30.30
CA ILE A 287 3.56 10.58 31.09
C ILE A 287 3.54 10.16 32.55
N ASP A 288 2.36 9.85 33.09
CA ASP A 288 2.22 9.51 34.50
C ASP A 288 2.84 8.12 34.77
N SER A 289 2.64 7.15 33.87
CA SER A 289 3.35 5.87 33.91
C SER A 289 4.87 6.03 33.80
N ILE A 290 5.36 6.83 32.85
CA ILE A 290 6.80 7.07 32.68
C ILE A 290 7.41 7.72 33.92
N HIS A 291 6.72 8.66 34.55
CA HIS A 291 7.20 9.29 35.78
C HIS A 291 7.26 8.30 36.95
N ALA A 292 6.29 7.40 37.08
CA ALA A 292 6.30 6.35 38.09
C ALA A 292 7.46 5.36 37.87
N GLU A 293 7.70 4.92 36.64
CA GLU A 293 8.83 4.05 36.28
C GLU A 293 10.17 4.73 36.57
N LEU A 294 10.32 6.01 36.19
CA LEU A 294 11.55 6.77 36.49
C LEU A 294 11.79 6.91 38.00
N GLU A 295 10.75 7.11 38.81
CA GLU A 295 10.88 7.17 40.27
C GLU A 295 11.33 5.83 40.87
N GLU A 296 10.78 4.72 40.38
CA GLU A 296 11.18 3.37 40.76
C GLU A 296 12.65 3.10 40.36
N GLU A 297 13.02 3.41 39.12
CA GLU A 297 14.39 3.26 38.61
C GLU A 297 15.39 4.08 39.42
N HIS A 298 15.10 5.35 39.72
CA HIS A 298 15.98 6.18 40.52
C HIS A 298 16.12 5.68 41.97
N THR A 299 15.07 5.07 42.53
CA THR A 299 15.10 4.51 43.87
C THR A 299 15.94 3.23 43.91
N ASP A 300 15.69 2.29 42.99
CA ASP A 300 16.46 1.04 42.88
C ASP A 300 17.95 1.31 42.56
N ALA A 301 18.24 2.26 41.67
CA ALA A 301 19.60 2.65 41.33
C ALA A 301 20.35 3.18 42.57
N ARG A 302 19.72 4.02 43.40
CA ARG A 302 20.31 4.52 44.65
C ARG A 302 20.53 3.41 45.67
N GLU A 303 19.58 2.47 45.82
CA GLU A 303 19.72 1.33 46.72
C GLU A 303 20.87 0.40 46.30
N ARG A 304 21.08 0.22 45.00
CA ARG A 304 22.13 -0.64 44.43
C ARG A 304 23.47 0.07 44.21
N GLY A 305 23.53 1.38 44.42
CA GLY A 305 24.74 2.18 44.15
C GLY A 305 25.10 2.26 42.66
N LEU A 306 24.10 2.15 41.77
CA LEU A 306 24.27 2.35 40.32
C LEU A 306 24.19 3.84 40.01
N SER A 307 25.05 4.32 39.11
CA SER A 307 25.07 5.71 38.65
C SER A 307 24.97 5.77 37.14
N PHE A 308 24.02 6.55 36.62
CA PHE A 308 23.83 6.77 35.19
C PHE A 308 24.07 8.24 34.81
N ASP A 309 24.47 8.51 33.58
CA ASP A 309 24.67 9.89 33.07
C ASP A 309 23.39 10.75 33.13
N THR A 310 22.22 10.11 33.26
CA THR A 310 20.91 10.75 33.40
C THR A 310 20.58 11.20 34.82
N ASP A 311 21.33 10.75 35.84
CA ASP A 311 21.12 11.05 37.25
C ASP A 311 21.72 12.41 37.64
N MET A 312 21.18 13.50 37.09
CA MET A 312 21.67 14.85 37.40
C MET A 312 21.20 15.32 38.78
N VAL A 313 21.92 14.93 39.83
CA VAL A 313 22.05 15.70 41.08
C VAL A 313 23.49 16.21 41.19
N ALA A 314 23.86 17.20 40.36
CA ALA A 314 24.78 18.31 40.68
C ALA A 314 25.19 19.08 39.41
N PRO A 315 25.24 20.43 39.44
CA PRO A 315 25.96 21.19 38.43
C PRO A 315 27.46 21.10 38.74
N SER A 316 28.25 20.48 37.88
CA SER A 316 29.71 20.59 37.90
C SER A 316 30.22 20.58 36.48
N GLY A 317 30.81 21.69 36.08
CA GLY A 317 31.08 22.03 34.71
C GLY A 317 32.13 21.14 34.06
N SER A 318 31.80 20.68 32.87
CA SER A 318 32.65 20.83 31.69
C SER A 318 31.80 20.48 30.47
N ASN A 319 31.25 21.50 29.80
CA ASN A 319 30.89 21.37 28.40
C ASN A 319 32.19 21.12 27.63
N GLN A 320 32.66 19.89 27.59
CA GLN A 320 33.45 19.45 26.45
C GLN A 320 32.46 19.34 25.30
N VAL A 321 32.48 20.37 24.46
CA VAL A 321 32.04 20.28 23.08
C VAL A 321 32.84 19.14 22.47
N ILE A 322 32.25 17.95 22.40
CA ILE A 322 32.72 16.93 21.49
C ILE A 322 32.33 17.47 20.12
N ASP A 323 33.30 18.09 19.47
CA ASP A 323 33.27 18.43 18.06
C ASP A 323 33.25 17.09 17.31
N THR A 324 32.07 16.48 17.20
CA THR A 324 31.86 15.41 16.23
C THR A 324 31.94 16.08 14.88
N ALA A 325 33.14 16.07 14.31
CA ALA A 325 33.36 16.35 12.91
C ALA A 325 32.24 15.68 12.11
N ASP A 326 31.54 16.51 11.36
CA ASP A 326 30.43 16.18 10.49
C ASP A 326 30.96 15.28 9.36
N SER A 327 31.27 14.02 9.68
CA SER A 327 31.45 12.98 8.67
C SER A 327 30.07 12.41 8.40
N ASP A 328 29.32 13.11 7.56
CA ASP A 328 28.08 12.61 6.99
C ASP A 328 28.38 11.27 6.30
N PRO A 329 27.90 10.12 6.80
CA PRO A 329 28.10 8.85 6.12
C PRO A 329 27.36 8.83 4.76
N SER A 330 26.46 9.81 4.52
CA SER A 330 25.72 9.90 3.27
C SER A 330 26.58 10.24 2.05
N GLU A 331 27.73 10.92 2.22
CA GLU A 331 28.63 11.22 1.09
C GLU A 331 29.36 9.99 0.55
N THR A 332 29.63 8.98 1.38
CA THR A 332 30.28 7.73 0.92
C THR A 332 29.40 6.83 0.05
N TYR A 333 28.08 7.08 0.01
CA TYR A 333 27.18 6.37 -0.92
C TYR A 333 27.04 7.10 -2.26
N GLU A 334 27.21 8.42 -2.29
CA GLU A 334 27.13 9.21 -3.53
C GLU A 334 28.41 9.10 -4.39
N SER A 335 29.56 8.77 -3.80
CA SER A 335 30.82 8.61 -4.55
C SER A 335 30.91 7.34 -5.40
N ASN A 336 30.03 6.34 -5.19
CA ASN A 336 30.09 5.05 -5.90
C ASN A 336 29.11 4.91 -7.07
N GLN A 337 28.43 5.99 -7.49
CA GLN A 337 27.51 5.95 -8.64
C GLN A 337 27.89 6.89 -9.80
N GLY A 338 29.09 7.45 -9.81
CA GLY A 338 29.54 8.32 -10.89
C GLY A 338 30.98 8.04 -11.33
N SER A 339 31.17 7.13 -12.30
CA SER A 339 32.18 7.23 -13.38
C SER A 339 32.44 5.89 -14.12
N GLU A 340 31.45 5.37 -14.85
CA GLU A 340 31.74 4.53 -16.02
C GLU A 340 30.83 4.92 -17.18
N ALA A 341 31.09 6.10 -17.73
CA ALA A 341 30.64 6.49 -19.05
C ALA A 341 31.79 7.17 -19.77
N HIS A 342 32.66 6.38 -20.40
CA HIS A 342 33.52 6.87 -21.48
C HIS A 342 33.76 5.76 -22.53
N THR A 343 33.13 5.99 -23.69
CA THR A 343 33.73 5.90 -25.03
C THR A 343 34.34 4.57 -25.46
N ASN A 344 33.61 3.81 -26.29
CA ASN A 344 34.22 3.05 -27.38
C ASN A 344 33.60 3.51 -28.70
N GLY A 345 34.30 4.43 -29.35
CA GLY A 345 34.25 4.64 -30.78
C GLY A 345 35.68 4.51 -31.30
N GLU A 346 35.94 3.41 -32.00
CA GLU A 346 36.77 3.29 -33.20
C GLU A 346 36.22 2.13 -34.04
#